data_AF-A0A447IFD1-F1
#
_entry.id   AF-A0A447IFD1-F1
#
_cell.length_a   1.000
_cell.length_b   1.000
_cell.length_c   1.000
_cell.angle_alpha   90.00
_cell.angle_beta   90.00
_cell.angle_gamma   90.00
#
_symmetry.space_group_name_H-M   'P 1'
#
loop_
_entity.id
_entity.type
_entity.pdbx_description
1 polymer ?
#
loop_
_entity_poly.entity_id
_entity_poly.type
_entity_poly.pdbx_seq_one_letter_code
_entity_poly.pdbx_strand_id
1 'polypeptide(L)'
;MAKVVVSVGTDFLHQPKWTGQTYLQNSTQIAITANGRTDVYEGYGFRYDGNGNIYAGTLTSYTQYAGSIQTFKISELQLPMTTVASFARTGDVPGLITNMLSGNDTIFGSQYRDVLIGSSGNDYIYGGGGNDEIYAGNGNDTITLGRGNSFVDGGNGFDIVNLPGNASSYYKAAIPQGWQFSSNVQGVTVDVTAVERVKFGDGGVLAFDIAGNAGQAYRLYQAAFHRTPDTEGLSYWIKEMDKGVRLNAISDSFIHSPEFARVYGDQSTVSNGRFVELLYVNTLGRVSDQQGFDYWVNKLNTNQTNRADLLAFFSESNENKANVDPHIHDGIWYV
;
A
#
# COMPACT_ATOMS: atom_id res chain seq x y z
N MET A 1 -12.71 3.26 14.07
CA MET A 1 -11.32 3.68 14.36
C MET A 1 -11.31 5.19 14.45
N ALA A 2 -10.58 5.75 15.40
CA ALA A 2 -10.34 7.18 15.47
C ALA A 2 -9.47 7.57 14.27
N LYS A 3 -9.84 8.66 13.60
CA LYS A 3 -9.04 9.26 12.54
C LYS A 3 -8.12 10.25 13.23
N VAL A 4 -6.81 10.07 13.13
CA VAL A 4 -5.85 11.00 13.74
C VAL A 4 -5.29 11.92 12.67
N VAL A 5 -5.10 13.19 13.01
CA VAL A 5 -4.42 14.16 12.14
C VAL A 5 -3.08 14.51 12.73
N VAL A 6 -2.01 14.22 11.98
CA VAL A 6 -0.63 14.58 12.33
C VAL A 6 -0.17 15.73 11.44
N SER A 7 0.45 16.73 12.04
CA SER A 7 1.19 17.78 11.33
C SER A 7 2.61 17.79 11.87
N VAL A 8 3.57 17.62 10.97
CA VAL A 8 5.00 17.63 11.30
C VAL A 8 5.61 18.95 10.81
N GLY A 9 6.45 19.56 11.64
CA GLY A 9 7.22 20.75 11.30
C GLY A 9 8.66 20.55 11.76
N THR A 10 9.51 20.09 10.84
CA THR A 10 10.95 19.85 11.04
C THR A 10 11.30 18.91 12.22
N ASP A 11 11.67 17.69 11.83
CA ASP A 11 12.40 16.68 12.59
C ASP A 11 11.62 15.93 13.70
N PHE A 12 11.07 14.77 13.32
CA PHE A 12 10.49 13.77 14.21
C PHE A 12 11.57 13.04 15.04
N LEU A 13 12.85 13.12 14.66
CA LEU A 13 13.93 12.34 15.25
C LEU A 13 14.72 13.15 16.26
N HIS A 14 14.15 13.26 17.45
CA HIS A 14 14.95 13.49 18.64
C HIS A 14 14.34 12.68 19.77
N GLN A 15 15.14 11.79 20.33
CA GLN A 15 14.81 11.05 21.54
C GLN A 15 15.30 11.85 22.75
N PRO A 16 14.47 12.67 23.42
CA PRO A 16 14.84 13.17 24.72
C PRO A 16 14.81 12.00 25.72
N LYS A 17 15.96 11.70 26.33
CA LYS A 17 15.97 11.03 27.64
C LYS A 17 15.54 12.07 28.68
N TRP A 18 14.45 11.79 29.38
CA TRP A 18 13.78 12.73 30.27
C TRP A 18 14.48 12.82 31.63
N THR A 19 14.77 14.04 32.07
CA THR A 19 15.18 14.38 33.46
C THR A 19 14.44 15.61 34.01
N GLY A 20 13.35 16.05 33.34
CA GLY A 20 12.66 17.32 33.61
C GLY A 20 11.47 17.26 34.57
N GLN A 21 11.00 18.44 35.00
CA GLN A 21 9.87 18.64 35.91
C GLN A 21 8.52 18.68 35.16
N THR A 22 7.52 17.97 35.68
CA THR A 22 6.13 17.96 35.18
C THR A 22 5.37 19.15 35.74
N TYR A 23 4.76 19.96 34.87
CA TYR A 23 3.98 21.12 35.28
C TYR A 23 2.50 20.96 34.84
N LEU A 24 1.60 21.04 35.81
CA LEU A 24 0.17 21.11 35.53
C LEU A 24 -0.18 22.52 35.06
N GLN A 25 -0.93 22.62 33.97
CA GLN A 25 -1.57 23.88 33.58
C GLN A 25 -3.05 23.92 34.05
N ASN A 26 -3.84 22.84 33.89
CA ASN A 26 -5.24 22.71 34.36
C ASN A 26 -5.83 21.29 34.14
N SER A 27 -7.14 21.09 34.38
CA SER A 27 -7.86 19.80 34.20
C SER A 27 -8.01 19.32 32.75
N THR A 28 -7.60 20.14 31.78
CA THR A 28 -7.66 19.86 30.35
C THR A 28 -6.29 19.81 29.67
N GLN A 29 -5.21 20.11 30.40
CA GLN A 29 -3.88 20.22 29.81
C GLN A 29 -2.75 19.84 30.78
N ILE A 30 -1.83 19.02 30.28
CA ILE A 30 -0.57 18.66 30.95
C ILE A 30 0.58 19.12 30.06
N ALA A 31 1.57 19.80 30.65
CA ALA A 31 2.78 20.19 29.93
C ALA A 31 4.01 19.60 30.63
N ILE A 32 4.90 19.00 29.84
CA ILE A 32 6.16 18.44 30.35
C ILE A 32 7.29 19.11 29.58
N THR A 33 8.22 19.74 30.28
CA THR A 33 9.36 20.44 29.66
C THR A 33 10.67 19.79 30.05
N ALA A 34 11.47 19.39 29.07
CA ALA A 34 12.78 18.81 29.25
C ALA A 34 13.70 19.14 28.08
N ASN A 35 14.98 19.43 28.35
CA ASN A 35 16.02 19.65 27.33
C ASN A 35 15.62 20.68 26.23
N GLY A 36 14.91 21.75 26.60
CA GLY A 36 14.47 22.79 25.66
C GLY A 36 13.24 22.44 24.82
N ARG A 37 12.62 21.28 25.07
CA ARG A 37 11.35 20.86 24.46
C ARG A 37 10.22 20.88 25.46
N THR A 38 9.02 21.21 24.98
CA THR A 38 7.78 21.16 25.76
C THR A 38 6.77 20.30 25.03
N ASP A 39 6.34 19.23 25.69
CA ASP A 39 5.29 18.34 25.23
C ASP A 39 3.99 18.68 25.95
N VAL A 40 2.94 18.95 25.18
CA VAL A 40 1.63 19.39 25.66
C VAL A 40 0.60 18.33 25.31
N TYR A 41 -0.05 17.79 26.33
CA TYR A 41 -1.13 16.82 26.22
C TYR A 41 -2.45 17.52 26.54
N GLU A 42 -3.37 17.56 25.60
CA GLU A 42 -4.67 18.23 25.73
C GLU A 42 -5.80 17.21 25.69
N GLY A 43 -6.79 17.39 26.56
CA GLY A 43 -7.87 16.44 26.70
C GLY A 43 -8.91 16.85 27.73
N TYR A 44 -9.67 15.88 28.22
CA TYR A 44 -10.69 16.11 29.24
C TYR A 44 -10.75 14.97 30.24
N GLY A 45 -11.22 15.29 31.45
CA GLY A 45 -11.46 14.31 32.50
C GLY A 45 -10.18 13.70 33.10
N PHE A 46 -9.04 14.40 33.03
CA PHE A 46 -7.79 13.94 33.64
C PHE A 46 -7.94 13.77 35.16
N ARG A 47 -7.57 12.58 35.69
CA ARG A 47 -7.58 12.27 37.13
C ARG A 47 -6.23 11.74 37.59
N TYR A 48 -5.89 12.03 38.85
CA TYR A 48 -4.58 11.77 39.46
C TYR A 48 -4.68 10.88 40.69
N ASP A 49 -3.76 9.94 40.84
CA ASP A 49 -3.63 9.15 42.05
C ASP A 49 -3.00 9.99 43.18
N GLY A 50 -2.94 9.44 44.39
CA GLY A 50 -2.34 10.11 45.55
C GLY A 50 -0.84 10.43 45.42
N ASN A 51 -0.18 9.93 44.35
CA ASN A 51 1.23 10.17 44.03
C ASN A 51 1.40 11.19 42.88
N GLY A 52 0.32 11.79 42.40
CA GLY A 52 0.34 12.77 41.30
C GLY A 52 0.47 12.16 39.90
N ASN A 53 0.28 10.84 39.75
CA ASN A 53 0.26 10.20 38.43
C ASN A 53 -1.14 10.26 37.81
N ILE A 54 -1.20 10.61 36.54
CA ILE A 54 -2.46 10.53 35.78
C ILE A 54 -2.82 9.06 35.57
N TYR A 55 -4.05 8.70 35.90
CA TYR A 55 -4.56 7.34 35.72
C TYR A 55 -5.92 7.26 35.00
N ALA A 56 -6.55 8.40 34.70
CA ALA A 56 -7.78 8.42 33.91
C ALA A 56 -7.92 9.73 33.12
N GLY A 57 -8.81 9.73 32.13
CA GLY A 57 -9.12 10.83 31.23
C GLY A 57 -8.95 10.44 29.76
N THR A 58 -9.24 11.37 28.85
CA THR A 58 -9.15 11.15 27.40
C THR A 58 -8.22 12.19 26.79
N LEU A 59 -7.20 11.74 26.08
CA LEU A 59 -6.32 12.57 25.27
C LEU A 59 -6.99 12.86 23.92
N THR A 60 -6.97 14.13 23.54
CA THR A 60 -7.55 14.64 22.28
C THR A 60 -6.51 15.29 21.37
N SER A 61 -5.40 15.76 21.93
CA SER A 61 -4.29 16.37 21.18
C SER A 61 -2.98 16.19 21.95
N TYR A 62 -1.89 16.02 21.21
CA TYR A 62 -0.53 16.01 21.70
C TYR A 62 0.29 16.94 20.80
N THR A 63 1.02 17.88 21.38
CA THR A 63 1.84 18.83 20.62
C THR A 63 3.21 18.92 21.25
N GLN A 64 4.25 18.83 20.43
CA GLN A 64 5.62 19.10 20.85
C GLN A 64 6.06 20.48 20.36
N TYR A 65 6.75 21.19 21.24
CA TYR A 65 7.37 22.48 20.97
C TYR A 65 8.88 22.41 21.22
N ALA A 66 9.64 23.14 20.41
CA ALA A 66 11.02 23.54 20.70
C ALA A 66 11.02 25.04 21.04
N GLY A 67 11.16 25.38 22.32
CA GLY A 67 10.86 26.73 22.79
C GLY A 67 9.40 27.10 22.54
N SER A 68 9.14 28.12 21.71
CA SER A 68 7.77 28.56 21.33
C SER A 68 7.33 28.06 19.95
N ILE A 69 8.18 27.32 19.24
CA ILE A 69 7.88 26.82 17.89
C ILE A 69 7.26 25.44 18.01
N GLN A 70 6.06 25.25 17.46
CA GLN A 70 5.46 23.92 17.31
C GLN A 70 6.26 23.14 16.30
N THR A 71 6.81 21.99 16.71
CA THR A 71 7.56 21.10 15.82
C THR A 71 6.73 19.88 15.43
N PHE A 72 5.69 19.56 16.19
CA PHE A 72 4.87 18.39 15.97
C PHE A 72 3.51 18.54 16.61
N LYS A 73 2.45 18.09 15.93
CA LYS A 73 1.11 18.00 16.50
C LYS A 73 0.39 16.75 16.02
N ILE A 74 -0.17 16.02 16.96
CA ILE A 74 -1.16 14.98 16.75
C ILE A 74 -2.49 15.47 17.32
N SER A 75 -3.57 15.38 16.56
CA SER A 75 -4.90 15.85 16.95
C SER A 75 -6.00 14.91 16.51
N GLU A 76 -7.23 15.18 16.94
CA GLU A 76 -8.42 14.34 16.70
C GLU A 76 -8.32 12.96 17.38
N LEU A 77 -7.53 12.88 18.45
CA LEU A 77 -7.37 11.67 19.26
C LEU A 77 -8.63 11.38 20.09
N GLN A 78 -8.85 10.10 20.35
CA GLN A 78 -9.79 9.64 21.38
C GLN A 78 -9.15 8.51 22.19
N LEU A 79 -8.03 8.82 22.84
CA LEU A 79 -7.21 7.81 23.51
C LEU A 79 -7.40 7.86 25.03
N PRO A 80 -7.68 6.72 25.70
CA PRO A 80 -7.67 6.65 27.15
C PRO A 80 -6.29 6.99 27.70
N MET A 81 -6.24 7.86 28.72
CA MET A 81 -4.97 8.22 29.38
C MET A 81 -4.28 7.03 30.04
N THR A 82 -5.02 5.97 30.40
CA THR A 82 -4.40 4.73 30.88
C THR A 82 -3.43 4.12 29.88
N THR A 83 -3.71 4.26 28.59
CA THR A 83 -2.86 3.76 27.49
C THR A 83 -1.66 4.68 27.27
N VAL A 84 -1.86 5.99 27.36
CA VAL A 84 -0.83 7.02 27.13
C VAL A 84 0.13 7.15 28.33
N ALA A 85 -0.38 6.98 29.55
CA ALA A 85 0.33 7.35 30.76
C ALA A 85 1.55 6.46 31.05
N SER A 86 1.60 5.21 30.60
CA SER A 86 2.81 4.38 30.74
C SER A 86 3.98 4.99 29.98
N PHE A 87 3.76 5.39 28.73
CA PHE A 87 4.78 5.97 27.87
C PHE A 87 5.17 7.38 28.29
N ALA A 88 4.18 8.21 28.61
CA ALA A 88 4.42 9.58 29.10
C ALA A 88 5.22 9.60 30.42
N ARG A 89 5.02 8.60 31.31
CA ARG A 89 5.78 8.48 32.57
C ARG A 89 7.20 7.98 32.38
N THR A 90 7.43 7.04 31.48
CA THR A 90 8.78 6.49 31.20
C THR A 90 9.58 7.37 30.26
N GLY A 91 8.94 8.34 29.60
CA GLY A 91 9.55 9.17 28.59
C GLY A 91 9.75 8.45 27.25
N ASP A 92 9.05 7.34 27.04
CA ASP A 92 9.07 6.57 25.79
C ASP A 92 8.19 7.24 24.74
N VAL A 93 8.65 8.39 24.23
CA VAL A 93 7.98 9.13 23.17
C VAL A 93 7.80 8.28 21.90
N PRO A 94 8.78 7.48 21.44
CA PRO A 94 8.57 6.58 20.31
C PRO A 94 7.42 5.61 20.53
N GLY A 95 7.38 4.90 21.66
CA GLY A 95 6.29 3.97 21.98
C GLY A 95 4.94 4.66 22.12
N LEU A 96 4.92 5.89 22.66
CA LEU A 96 3.72 6.72 22.69
C LEU A 96 3.22 6.99 21.27
N ILE A 97 4.09 7.45 20.37
CA ILE A 97 3.69 7.82 19.01
C ILE A 97 3.24 6.58 18.23
N THR A 98 3.94 5.45 18.30
CA THR A 98 3.49 4.20 17.68
C THR A 98 2.10 3.80 18.14
N ASN A 99 1.80 3.92 19.43
CA ASN A 99 0.46 3.63 19.93
C ASN A 99 -0.58 4.66 19.48
N MET A 100 -0.20 5.93 19.37
CA MET A 100 -1.07 7.00 18.87
C MET A 100 -1.36 6.87 17.37
N LEU A 101 -0.46 6.25 16.61
CA LEU A 101 -0.54 6.03 15.16
C LEU A 101 -0.81 4.56 14.82
N SER A 102 -1.73 3.93 15.55
CA SER A 102 -2.09 2.51 15.34
C SER A 102 -3.42 2.34 14.60
N GLY A 103 -4.00 3.45 14.13
CA GLY A 103 -5.27 3.49 13.43
C GLY A 103 -5.11 4.11 12.04
N ASN A 104 -6.23 4.30 11.34
CA ASN A 104 -6.22 4.93 10.03
C ASN A 104 -6.06 6.44 10.19
N ASP A 105 -4.91 6.95 9.81
CA ASP A 105 -4.49 8.30 10.14
C ASP A 105 -4.32 9.17 8.89
N THR A 106 -4.23 10.47 9.12
CA THR A 106 -3.96 11.47 8.10
C THR A 106 -2.76 12.28 8.53
N ILE A 107 -1.66 12.13 7.81
CA ILE A 107 -0.37 12.71 8.17
C ILE A 107 -0.02 13.79 7.14
N PHE A 108 0.30 14.98 7.63
CA PHE A 108 0.73 16.11 6.82
C PHE A 108 2.17 16.48 7.19
N GLY A 109 3.07 16.33 6.23
CA GLY A 109 4.38 16.96 6.23
C GLY A 109 4.28 18.45 5.93
N SER A 110 5.44 19.10 5.96
CA SER A 110 5.63 20.53 5.81
C SER A 110 6.17 20.86 4.41
N GLN A 111 6.81 22.02 4.28
CA GLN A 111 7.55 22.44 3.08
C GLN A 111 9.07 22.20 3.22
N TYR A 112 9.47 21.54 4.30
CA TYR A 112 10.85 21.25 4.67
C TYR A 112 11.06 19.73 4.69
N ARG A 113 12.30 19.31 4.97
CA ARG A 113 12.58 17.88 5.17
C ARG A 113 11.83 17.36 6.39
N ASP A 114 10.97 16.38 6.17
CA ASP A 114 10.24 15.70 7.22
C ASP A 114 10.58 14.20 7.30
N VAL A 115 10.34 13.64 8.49
CA VAL A 115 10.32 12.20 8.71
C VAL A 115 8.89 11.86 9.12
N LEU A 116 8.20 11.09 8.30
CA LEU A 116 6.78 10.75 8.48
C LEU A 116 6.65 9.24 8.73
N ILE A 117 5.86 8.87 9.73
CA ILE A 117 5.65 7.48 10.14
C ILE A 117 4.14 7.25 10.27
N GLY A 118 3.58 6.31 9.51
CA GLY A 118 2.17 5.89 9.59
C GLY A 118 1.92 4.80 10.63
N SER A 119 2.86 3.86 10.77
CA SER A 119 2.82 2.76 11.74
C SER A 119 1.81 1.66 11.38
N SER A 120 0.57 1.69 11.84
CA SER A 120 -0.42 0.65 11.52
C SER A 120 -1.76 1.28 11.22
N GLY A 121 -2.44 0.80 10.18
CA GLY A 121 -3.68 1.40 9.72
C GLY A 121 -3.60 1.68 8.22
N ASN A 122 -4.72 2.04 7.63
CA ASN A 122 -4.74 2.50 6.24
C ASN A 122 -4.62 4.02 6.26
N ASP A 123 -3.41 4.52 6.04
CA ASP A 123 -3.05 5.91 6.27
C ASP A 123 -3.09 6.75 4.98
N TYR A 124 -3.38 8.04 5.16
CA TYR A 124 -3.21 9.05 4.14
C TYR A 124 -2.03 9.95 4.50
N ILE A 125 -0.92 9.81 3.78
CA ILE A 125 0.31 10.55 4.07
C ILE A 125 0.56 11.58 2.97
N TYR A 126 0.58 12.85 3.34
CA TYR A 126 0.92 13.96 2.45
C TYR A 126 2.32 14.44 2.81
N GLY A 127 3.32 14.08 1.99
CA GLY A 127 4.72 14.45 2.24
C GLY A 127 4.94 15.97 2.29
N GLY A 128 4.17 16.71 1.51
CA GLY A 128 4.40 18.14 1.33
C GLY A 128 5.56 18.37 0.37
N GLY A 129 6.33 19.44 0.58
CA GLY A 129 7.54 19.69 -0.21
C GLY A 129 8.78 19.51 0.65
N GLY A 130 9.93 19.28 0.04
CA GLY A 130 11.15 19.02 0.79
C GLY A 130 11.73 17.65 0.45
N ASN A 131 12.74 17.24 1.21
CA ASN A 131 13.36 15.94 1.02
C ASN A 131 12.93 15.02 2.16
N ASP A 132 11.92 14.19 1.92
CA ASP A 132 11.21 13.50 3.00
C ASP A 132 11.63 12.04 3.14
N GLU A 133 11.57 11.52 4.37
CA GLU A 133 11.67 10.10 4.67
C GLU A 133 10.31 9.62 5.17
N ILE A 134 9.66 8.73 4.43
CA ILE A 134 8.29 8.29 4.71
C ILE A 134 8.27 6.78 4.92
N TYR A 135 7.77 6.36 6.07
CA TYR A 135 7.55 4.97 6.45
C TYR A 135 6.07 4.76 6.73
N ALA A 136 5.32 4.23 5.76
CA ALA A 136 3.87 4.16 5.88
C ALA A 136 3.44 3.06 6.88
N GLY A 137 3.96 1.83 6.71
CA GLY A 137 3.95 0.83 7.78
C GLY A 137 3.07 -0.37 7.42
N ASN A 138 2.17 -0.78 8.30
CA ASN A 138 1.23 -1.86 8.01
C ASN A 138 -0.13 -1.28 7.62
N GLY A 139 -0.74 -1.82 6.58
CA GLY A 139 -2.06 -1.43 6.09
C GLY A 139 -1.97 -1.00 4.63
N ASN A 140 -3.10 -0.56 4.08
CA ASN A 140 -3.13 -0.10 2.69
C ASN A 140 -3.01 1.42 2.67
N ASP A 141 -1.80 1.91 2.43
CA ASP A 141 -1.47 3.32 2.60
C ASP A 141 -1.54 4.08 1.27
N THR A 142 -1.92 5.36 1.37
CA THR A 142 -1.93 6.29 0.25
C THR A 142 -1.00 7.46 0.56
N ILE A 143 0.15 7.47 -0.10
CA ILE A 143 1.17 8.50 0.02
C ILE A 143 1.05 9.47 -1.15
N THR A 144 1.06 10.77 -0.89
CA THR A 144 1.08 11.82 -1.90
C THR A 144 2.29 12.71 -1.68
N LEU A 145 3.16 12.78 -2.68
CA LEU A 145 4.40 13.56 -2.60
C LEU A 145 4.26 14.88 -3.34
N GLY A 146 4.95 15.90 -2.85
CA GLY A 146 5.22 17.13 -3.58
C GLY A 146 6.59 17.10 -4.25
N ARG A 147 7.26 18.26 -4.24
CA ARG A 147 8.57 18.45 -4.86
C ARG A 147 9.69 18.09 -3.90
N GLY A 148 10.84 17.72 -4.46
CA GLY A 148 12.07 17.40 -3.73
C GLY A 148 12.45 15.93 -3.82
N ASN A 149 13.48 15.56 -3.07
CA ASN A 149 14.06 14.23 -3.10
C ASN A 149 13.61 13.41 -1.90
N SER A 150 12.73 12.43 -2.11
CA SER A 150 12.11 11.67 -1.02
C SER A 150 12.42 10.18 -1.09
N PHE A 151 12.39 9.54 0.06
CA PHE A 151 12.38 8.09 0.22
C PHE A 151 11.01 7.66 0.76
N VAL A 152 10.41 6.65 0.16
CA VAL A 152 9.14 6.05 0.61
C VAL A 152 9.29 4.56 0.77
N ASP A 153 8.98 4.08 1.97
CA ASP A 153 8.73 2.68 2.25
C ASP A 153 7.23 2.51 2.54
N GLY A 154 6.51 1.80 1.66
CA GLY A 154 5.08 1.52 1.87
C GLY A 154 4.88 0.52 3.01
N GLY A 155 5.76 -0.47 3.11
CA GLY A 155 5.71 -1.50 4.14
C GLY A 155 4.81 -2.68 3.77
N ASN A 156 3.96 -3.12 4.70
CA ASN A 156 3.09 -4.27 4.48
C ASN A 156 1.69 -3.82 4.10
N GLY A 157 1.21 -4.24 2.94
CA GLY A 157 -0.17 -4.08 2.55
C GLY A 157 -0.27 -3.80 1.06
N PHE A 158 -1.23 -2.97 0.67
CA PHE A 158 -1.36 -2.49 -0.70
C PHE A 158 -1.20 -0.98 -0.72
N ASP A 159 -0.03 -0.54 -1.15
CA ASP A 159 0.40 0.85 -1.01
C ASP A 159 0.42 1.58 -2.34
N ILE A 160 0.01 2.85 -2.28
CA ILE A 160 -0.11 3.73 -3.43
C ILE A 160 0.71 4.98 -3.19
N VAL A 161 1.68 5.24 -4.06
CA VAL A 161 2.40 6.53 -4.13
C VAL A 161 1.87 7.36 -5.28
N ASN A 162 1.38 8.56 -4.99
CA ASN A 162 0.97 9.55 -5.98
C ASN A 162 2.10 10.56 -6.20
N LEU A 163 2.61 10.61 -7.43
CA LEU A 163 3.62 11.55 -7.88
C LEU A 163 2.98 12.71 -8.67
N PRO A 164 3.51 13.95 -8.54
CA PRO A 164 2.98 15.09 -9.25
C PRO A 164 3.32 15.00 -10.75
N GLY A 165 2.42 15.48 -11.61
CA GLY A 165 2.67 15.59 -13.05
C GLY A 165 2.64 14.26 -13.81
N ASN A 166 2.83 14.35 -15.12
CA ASN A 166 2.52 13.27 -16.06
C ASN A 166 3.57 12.16 -16.02
N ALA A 167 3.15 10.90 -16.26
CA ALA A 167 4.03 9.73 -16.28
C ALA A 167 5.21 9.91 -17.26
N SER A 168 4.95 10.51 -18.42
CA SER A 168 5.96 10.79 -19.46
C SER A 168 7.08 11.74 -19.02
N SER A 169 6.92 12.45 -17.89
CA SER A 169 7.94 13.35 -17.35
C SER A 169 8.93 12.68 -16.41
N TYR A 170 8.76 11.38 -16.14
CA TYR A 170 9.59 10.61 -15.23
C TYR A 170 10.52 9.63 -15.95
N TYR A 171 11.75 9.56 -15.47
CA TYR A 171 12.66 8.45 -15.71
C TYR A 171 12.55 7.45 -14.54
N LYS A 172 12.55 6.14 -14.85
CA LYS A 172 12.53 5.05 -13.86
C LYS A 172 13.85 4.28 -13.90
N ALA A 173 14.42 3.99 -12.73
CA ALA A 173 15.56 3.10 -12.58
C ALA A 173 15.36 2.10 -11.43
N ALA A 174 15.91 0.89 -11.57
CA ALA A 174 15.95 -0.07 -10.47
C ALA A 174 16.96 0.39 -9.40
N ILE A 175 16.59 0.21 -8.13
CA ILE A 175 17.45 0.38 -6.97
C ILE A 175 17.47 -0.93 -6.16
N PRO A 176 18.38 -1.13 -5.18
CA PRO A 176 18.54 -2.43 -4.51
C PRO A 176 17.26 -3.04 -3.92
N GLN A 177 16.29 -2.21 -3.51
CA GLN A 177 15.04 -2.65 -2.90
C GLN A 177 13.80 -1.96 -3.49
N GLY A 178 13.77 -1.70 -4.80
CA GLY A 178 12.61 -1.13 -5.46
C GLY A 178 12.95 -0.29 -6.67
N TRP A 179 12.33 0.89 -6.76
CA TRP A 179 12.44 1.75 -7.93
C TRP A 179 12.71 3.19 -7.56
N GLN A 180 13.54 3.85 -8.35
CA GLN A 180 13.68 5.30 -8.34
C GLN A 180 12.85 5.89 -9.49
N PHE A 181 12.10 6.95 -9.22
CA PHE A 181 11.48 7.80 -10.23
C PHE A 181 12.04 9.22 -10.14
N SER A 182 12.56 9.75 -11.22
CA SER A 182 13.12 11.11 -11.28
C SER A 182 12.50 11.95 -12.39
N SER A 183 12.19 13.20 -12.09
CA SER A 183 11.67 14.18 -13.04
C SER A 183 12.33 15.53 -12.83
N ASN A 184 13.10 15.98 -13.82
CA ASN A 184 13.66 17.34 -13.86
C ASN A 184 12.56 18.41 -14.04
N VAL A 185 11.43 18.05 -14.66
CA VAL A 185 10.30 18.96 -14.87
C VAL A 185 9.63 19.29 -13.55
N GLN A 186 9.44 18.27 -12.70
CA GLN A 186 8.82 18.45 -11.38
C GLN A 186 9.83 18.82 -10.29
N GLY A 187 11.13 18.61 -10.53
CA GLY A 187 12.16 18.73 -9.50
C GLY A 187 11.97 17.66 -8.42
N VAL A 188 11.68 16.43 -8.84
CA VAL A 188 11.38 15.29 -7.97
C VAL A 188 12.36 14.17 -8.24
N THR A 189 12.90 13.57 -7.17
CA THR A 189 13.50 12.23 -7.21
C THR A 189 12.92 11.44 -6.06
N VAL A 190 12.26 10.32 -6.33
CA VAL A 190 11.67 9.49 -5.29
C VAL A 190 12.18 8.06 -5.41
N ASP A 191 12.75 7.56 -4.32
CA ASP A 191 13.02 6.14 -4.15
C ASP A 191 11.82 5.51 -3.46
N VAL A 192 11.24 4.47 -4.07
CA VAL A 192 10.10 3.72 -3.51
C VAL A 192 10.50 2.26 -3.26
N THR A 193 10.16 1.77 -2.08
CA THR A 193 10.31 0.37 -1.66
C THR A 193 8.98 -0.13 -1.11
N ALA A 194 8.69 -1.42 -1.30
CA ALA A 194 7.45 -2.04 -0.83
C ALA A 194 6.18 -1.22 -1.18
N VAL A 195 6.04 -0.86 -2.46
CA VAL A 195 4.90 -0.10 -2.99
C VAL A 195 4.32 -0.84 -4.18
N GLU A 196 3.02 -1.10 -4.16
CA GLU A 196 2.31 -1.84 -5.22
C GLU A 196 1.91 -0.95 -6.40
N ARG A 197 1.72 0.35 -6.18
CA ARG A 197 1.24 1.29 -7.20
C ARG A 197 1.97 2.63 -7.14
N VAL A 198 2.43 3.10 -8.30
CA VAL A 198 2.83 4.49 -8.50
C VAL A 198 1.88 5.15 -9.49
N LYS A 199 1.16 6.18 -9.03
CA LYS A 199 0.19 6.96 -9.80
C LYS A 199 0.76 8.31 -10.19
N PHE A 200 0.43 8.76 -11.39
CA PHE A 200 0.88 10.02 -11.96
C PHE A 200 -0.30 10.97 -12.17
N GLY A 201 -0.01 12.27 -12.30
CA GLY A 201 -1.02 13.34 -12.41
C GLY A 201 -1.88 13.31 -13.68
N ASP A 202 -1.48 12.57 -14.71
CA ASP A 202 -2.26 12.31 -15.92
C ASP A 202 -3.18 11.08 -15.80
N GLY A 203 -3.22 10.44 -14.63
CA GLY A 203 -3.98 9.22 -14.38
C GLY A 203 -3.25 7.93 -14.77
N GLY A 204 -2.05 8.02 -15.35
CA GLY A 204 -1.21 6.85 -15.58
C GLY A 204 -0.86 6.16 -14.26
N VAL A 205 -0.83 4.83 -14.28
CA VAL A 205 -0.45 4.01 -13.13
C VAL A 205 0.57 2.95 -13.55
N LEU A 206 1.65 2.85 -12.78
CA LEU A 206 2.58 1.74 -12.86
C LEU A 206 2.36 0.81 -11.66
N ALA A 207 2.08 -0.45 -11.99
CA ALA A 207 1.77 -1.53 -11.06
C ALA A 207 3.00 -2.40 -10.74
N PHE A 208 3.27 -2.66 -9.47
CA PHE A 208 4.32 -3.57 -8.99
C PHE A 208 3.81 -4.80 -8.24
N ASP A 209 2.50 -4.92 -8.00
CA ASP A 209 1.82 -6.12 -7.49
C ASP A 209 1.78 -7.25 -8.56
N ILE A 210 2.93 -7.63 -9.10
CA ILE A 210 3.06 -8.70 -10.09
C ILE A 210 2.58 -10.06 -9.57
N ALA A 211 2.52 -10.25 -8.24
CA ALA A 211 1.90 -11.41 -7.61
C ALA A 211 0.40 -11.20 -7.29
N GLY A 212 -0.04 -9.94 -7.23
CA GLY A 212 -1.41 -9.50 -6.91
C GLY A 212 -2.27 -9.29 -8.16
N ASN A 213 -3.22 -8.36 -8.06
CA ASN A 213 -4.29 -8.16 -9.04
C ASN A 213 -3.77 -7.85 -10.44
N ALA A 214 -2.78 -6.96 -10.58
CA ALA A 214 -2.28 -6.60 -11.92
C ALA A 214 -1.57 -7.76 -12.61
N GLY A 215 -0.72 -8.48 -11.88
CA GLY A 215 -0.06 -9.65 -12.43
C GLY A 215 -1.03 -10.78 -12.77
N GLN A 216 -2.05 -11.01 -11.93
CA GLN A 216 -3.10 -12.00 -12.19
C GLN A 216 -3.90 -11.64 -13.45
N ALA A 217 -4.33 -10.39 -13.61
CA ALA A 217 -5.03 -9.93 -14.80
C ALA A 217 -4.18 -10.11 -16.07
N TYR A 218 -2.90 -9.73 -16.02
CA TYR A 218 -1.98 -9.87 -17.16
C TYR A 218 -1.76 -11.34 -17.54
N ARG A 219 -1.51 -12.21 -16.55
CA ARG A 219 -1.33 -13.66 -16.78
C ARG A 219 -2.58 -14.33 -17.31
N LEU A 220 -3.76 -13.93 -16.86
CA LEU A 220 -5.02 -14.45 -17.39
C LEU A 220 -5.23 -14.04 -18.85
N TYR A 221 -4.91 -12.81 -19.23
CA TYR A 221 -4.93 -12.39 -20.65
C TYR A 221 -3.99 -13.23 -21.52
N GLN A 222 -2.74 -13.42 -21.06
CA GLN A 222 -1.76 -14.25 -21.77
C GLN A 222 -2.26 -15.69 -21.92
N ALA A 223 -2.78 -16.28 -20.84
CA ALA A 223 -3.35 -17.63 -20.87
C ALA A 223 -4.58 -17.71 -21.80
N ALA A 224 -5.49 -16.74 -21.74
CA ALA A 224 -6.77 -16.79 -22.44
C ALA A 224 -6.66 -16.48 -23.93
N PHE A 225 -5.72 -15.60 -24.32
CA PHE A 225 -5.67 -15.05 -25.67
C PHE A 225 -4.31 -15.19 -26.35
N HIS A 226 -3.29 -15.71 -25.66
CA HIS A 226 -1.95 -15.91 -26.18
C HIS A 226 -1.35 -14.63 -26.81
N ARG A 227 -1.57 -13.49 -26.14
CA ARG A 227 -1.08 -12.18 -26.54
C ARG A 227 -0.86 -11.27 -25.33
N THR A 228 -0.01 -10.26 -25.53
CA THR A 228 0.06 -9.11 -24.64
C THR A 228 -1.32 -8.45 -24.53
N PRO A 229 -1.81 -8.15 -23.31
CA PRO A 229 -3.06 -7.43 -23.11
C PRO A 229 -3.00 -6.05 -23.76
N ASP A 230 -4.12 -5.57 -24.26
CA ASP A 230 -4.28 -4.15 -24.57
C ASP A 230 -4.47 -3.35 -23.29
N THR A 231 -4.01 -2.10 -23.30
CA THR A 231 -4.01 -1.26 -22.09
C THR A 231 -5.42 -1.02 -21.55
N GLU A 232 -6.42 -0.80 -22.40
CA GLU A 232 -7.79 -0.48 -21.97
C GLU A 232 -8.44 -1.67 -21.27
N GLY A 233 -8.43 -2.84 -21.90
CA GLY A 233 -8.97 -4.06 -21.33
C GLY A 233 -8.24 -4.48 -20.06
N LEU A 234 -6.91 -4.38 -20.04
CA LEU A 234 -6.13 -4.67 -18.83
C LEU A 234 -6.48 -3.71 -17.69
N SER A 235 -6.56 -2.41 -17.98
CA SER A 235 -6.92 -1.38 -17.00
C SER A 235 -8.29 -1.63 -16.39
N TYR A 236 -9.28 -2.00 -17.21
CA TYR A 236 -10.62 -2.33 -16.74
C TYR A 236 -10.58 -3.49 -15.74
N TRP A 237 -9.95 -4.61 -16.09
CA TRP A 237 -9.94 -5.78 -15.22
C TRP A 237 -9.14 -5.58 -13.94
N ILE A 238 -8.00 -4.88 -14.00
CA ILE A 238 -7.26 -4.51 -12.78
C ILE A 238 -8.16 -3.70 -11.83
N LYS A 239 -8.87 -2.69 -12.35
CA LYS A 239 -9.80 -1.87 -11.55
C LYS A 239 -10.96 -2.67 -10.97
N GLU A 240 -11.48 -3.66 -11.69
CA GLU A 240 -12.52 -4.55 -11.17
C GLU A 240 -11.98 -5.51 -10.08
N MET A 241 -10.76 -6.03 -10.26
CA MET A 241 -10.10 -6.86 -9.25
C MET A 241 -9.77 -6.07 -7.98
N ASP A 242 -9.35 -4.81 -8.12
CA ASP A 242 -9.11 -3.91 -7.00
C ASP A 242 -10.41 -3.61 -6.21
N LYS A 243 -11.59 -3.79 -6.83
CA LYS A 243 -12.91 -3.73 -6.16
C LYS A 243 -13.38 -5.07 -5.58
N GLY A 244 -12.58 -6.13 -5.73
CA GLY A 244 -12.87 -7.46 -5.19
C GLY A 244 -13.46 -8.45 -6.19
N VAL A 245 -13.49 -8.15 -7.50
CA VAL A 245 -13.84 -9.15 -8.52
C VAL A 245 -12.76 -10.23 -8.54
N ARG A 246 -13.19 -11.49 -8.39
CA ARG A 246 -12.28 -12.64 -8.33
C ARG A 246 -11.82 -13.06 -9.73
N LEU A 247 -10.58 -13.54 -9.82
CA LEU A 247 -9.96 -13.97 -11.08
C LEU A 247 -10.82 -14.98 -11.86
N ASN A 248 -11.51 -15.90 -11.17
CA ASN A 248 -12.35 -16.89 -11.83
C ASN A 248 -13.60 -16.30 -12.49
N ALA A 249 -14.15 -15.19 -11.98
CA ALA A 249 -15.26 -14.48 -12.63
C ALA A 249 -14.81 -13.77 -13.93
N ILE A 250 -13.57 -13.28 -13.95
CA ILE A 250 -12.95 -12.70 -15.15
C ILE A 250 -12.65 -13.79 -16.17
N SER A 251 -12.11 -14.92 -15.70
CA SER A 251 -11.88 -16.11 -16.51
C SER A 251 -13.17 -16.60 -17.18
N ASP A 252 -14.28 -16.63 -16.45
CA ASP A 252 -15.60 -16.96 -16.99
C ASP A 252 -16.04 -15.94 -18.06
N SER A 253 -15.83 -14.65 -17.83
CA SER A 253 -16.10 -13.60 -18.82
C SER A 253 -15.27 -13.78 -20.09
N PHE A 254 -14.00 -14.15 -19.97
CA PHE A 254 -13.12 -14.41 -21.11
C PHE A 254 -13.58 -15.63 -21.90
N ILE A 255 -13.91 -16.72 -21.22
CA ILE A 255 -14.37 -17.96 -21.85
C ILE A 255 -15.61 -17.77 -22.73
N HIS A 256 -16.51 -16.87 -22.34
CA HIS A 256 -17.72 -16.54 -23.09
C HIS A 256 -17.49 -15.46 -24.17
N SER A 257 -16.26 -14.96 -24.32
CA SER A 257 -15.94 -13.95 -25.34
C SER A 257 -15.73 -14.57 -26.72
N PRO A 258 -16.09 -13.85 -27.81
CA PRO A 258 -15.76 -14.27 -29.17
C PRO A 258 -14.25 -14.42 -29.43
N GLU A 259 -13.42 -13.66 -28.71
CA GLU A 259 -11.97 -13.73 -28.83
C GLU A 259 -11.44 -15.07 -28.32
N PHE A 260 -11.91 -15.51 -27.15
CA PHE A 260 -11.52 -16.80 -26.58
C PHE A 260 -11.93 -17.96 -27.48
N ALA A 261 -13.14 -17.90 -28.07
CA ALA A 261 -13.62 -18.91 -29.00
C ALA A 261 -12.73 -19.06 -30.25
N ARG A 262 -12.00 -18.00 -30.66
CA ARG A 262 -11.03 -18.09 -31.78
C ARG A 262 -9.76 -18.82 -31.39
N VAL A 263 -9.37 -18.77 -30.12
CA VAL A 263 -8.13 -19.37 -29.59
C VAL A 263 -8.37 -20.81 -29.13
N TYR A 264 -9.50 -21.05 -28.46
CA TYR A 264 -9.83 -22.32 -27.81
C TYR A 264 -10.94 -23.12 -28.49
N GLY A 265 -11.66 -22.53 -29.45
CA GLY A 265 -12.87 -23.11 -30.04
C GLY A 265 -14.14 -22.69 -29.30
N ASP A 266 -15.29 -22.78 -30.00
CA ASP A 266 -16.59 -22.41 -29.45
C ASP A 266 -16.99 -23.34 -28.29
N GLN A 267 -17.41 -22.76 -27.17
CA GLN A 267 -17.73 -23.49 -25.93
C GLN A 267 -18.78 -24.58 -26.12
N SER A 268 -19.72 -24.39 -27.06
CA SER A 268 -20.79 -25.34 -27.38
C SER A 268 -20.33 -26.57 -28.16
N THR A 269 -19.15 -26.52 -28.79
CA THR A 269 -18.67 -27.57 -29.70
C THR A 269 -17.29 -28.11 -29.34
N VAL A 270 -16.43 -27.32 -28.71
CA VAL A 270 -15.10 -27.78 -28.32
C VAL A 270 -15.20 -28.87 -27.26
N SER A 271 -14.49 -29.99 -27.46
CA SER A 271 -14.42 -31.07 -26.48
C SER A 271 -13.54 -30.69 -25.30
N ASN A 272 -13.75 -31.32 -24.14
CA ASN A 272 -12.88 -31.11 -22.97
C ASN A 272 -11.43 -31.52 -23.27
N GLY A 273 -11.22 -32.59 -24.04
CA GLY A 273 -9.88 -32.99 -24.48
C GLY A 273 -9.20 -31.89 -25.29
N ARG A 274 -9.88 -31.36 -26.31
CA ARG A 274 -9.31 -30.29 -27.14
C ARG A 274 -9.02 -29.02 -26.35
N PHE A 275 -9.92 -28.65 -25.43
CA PHE A 275 -9.72 -27.52 -24.54
C PHE A 275 -8.46 -27.68 -23.69
N VAL A 276 -8.25 -28.85 -23.07
CA VAL A 276 -7.06 -29.14 -22.24
C VAL A 276 -5.77 -29.10 -23.08
N GLU A 277 -5.76 -29.69 -24.28
CA GLU A 277 -4.59 -29.61 -25.19
C GLU A 277 -4.19 -28.15 -25.45
N LEU A 278 -5.16 -27.32 -25.83
CA LEU A 278 -4.94 -25.91 -26.12
C LEU A 278 -4.50 -25.13 -24.89
N LEU A 279 -4.97 -25.51 -23.70
CA LEU A 279 -4.60 -24.85 -22.45
C LEU A 279 -3.12 -25.08 -22.12
N TYR A 280 -2.61 -26.30 -22.30
CA TYR A 280 -1.18 -26.57 -22.13
C TYR A 280 -0.34 -25.79 -23.15
N VAL A 281 -0.74 -25.79 -24.42
CA VAL A 281 0.04 -25.13 -25.47
C VAL A 281 0.04 -23.62 -25.30
N ASN A 282 -1.13 -23.00 -25.13
CA ASN A 282 -1.26 -21.54 -25.12
C ASN A 282 -0.82 -20.90 -23.80
N THR A 283 -0.93 -21.61 -22.67
CA THR A 283 -0.54 -21.07 -21.37
C THR A 283 0.88 -21.48 -20.97
N LEU A 284 1.29 -22.71 -21.28
CA LEU A 284 2.58 -23.26 -20.81
C LEU A 284 3.61 -23.40 -21.93
N GLY A 285 3.23 -23.18 -23.19
CA GLY A 285 4.14 -23.27 -24.33
C GLY A 285 4.56 -24.69 -24.69
N ARG A 286 3.85 -25.72 -24.20
CA ARG A 286 4.21 -27.13 -24.42
C ARG A 286 2.98 -28.03 -24.53
N VAL A 287 3.20 -29.24 -25.02
CA VAL A 287 2.18 -30.29 -24.98
C VAL A 287 2.06 -30.89 -23.57
N SER A 288 0.86 -31.36 -23.22
CA SER A 288 0.62 -32.10 -21.99
C SER A 288 1.28 -33.49 -22.04
N ASP A 289 1.78 -33.96 -20.90
CA ASP A 289 2.00 -35.39 -20.71
C ASP A 289 0.65 -36.13 -20.59
N GLN A 290 0.66 -37.44 -20.85
CA GLN A 290 -0.57 -38.24 -20.87
C GLN A 290 -1.29 -38.24 -19.51
N GLN A 291 -0.55 -38.29 -18.41
CA GLN A 291 -1.13 -38.35 -17.07
C GLN A 291 -1.83 -37.04 -16.69
N GLY A 292 -1.17 -35.90 -16.95
CA GLY A 292 -1.74 -34.57 -16.73
C GLY A 292 -2.96 -34.32 -17.61
N PHE A 293 -2.89 -34.70 -18.89
CA PHE A 293 -4.01 -34.63 -19.82
C PHE A 293 -5.23 -35.42 -19.29
N ASP A 294 -5.05 -36.70 -18.99
CA ASP A 294 -6.11 -37.60 -18.52
C ASP A 294 -6.73 -37.09 -17.21
N TYR A 295 -5.90 -36.56 -16.31
CA TYR A 295 -6.34 -35.98 -15.04
C TYR A 295 -7.30 -34.81 -15.28
N TRP A 296 -6.91 -33.81 -16.06
CA TRP A 296 -7.73 -32.61 -16.25
C TRP A 296 -8.99 -32.88 -17.08
N VAL A 297 -8.90 -33.73 -18.10
CA VAL A 297 -10.06 -34.16 -18.88
C VAL A 297 -11.06 -34.91 -18.00
N ASN A 298 -10.59 -35.79 -17.11
CA ASN A 298 -11.46 -36.47 -16.15
C ASN A 298 -12.15 -35.48 -15.20
N LYS A 299 -11.42 -34.49 -14.65
CA LYS A 299 -11.98 -33.45 -13.78
C LYS A 299 -13.10 -32.66 -14.45
N LEU A 300 -12.93 -32.30 -15.73
CA LEU A 300 -13.97 -31.62 -16.52
C LEU A 300 -15.16 -32.54 -16.81
N ASN A 301 -14.90 -33.79 -17.22
CA ASN A 301 -15.97 -34.76 -17.56
C ASN A 301 -16.81 -35.17 -16.34
N THR A 302 -16.22 -35.13 -15.14
CA THR A 302 -16.88 -35.47 -13.87
C THR A 302 -17.39 -34.25 -13.11
N ASN A 303 -17.36 -33.05 -13.72
CA ASN A 303 -17.78 -31.78 -13.12
C ASN A 303 -17.10 -31.44 -11.78
N GLN A 304 -15.88 -31.93 -11.57
CA GLN A 304 -15.07 -31.58 -10.39
C GLN A 304 -14.35 -30.23 -10.56
N THR A 305 -14.29 -29.73 -11.79
CA THR A 305 -13.88 -28.37 -12.15
C THR A 305 -14.67 -27.93 -13.38
N ASN A 306 -14.61 -26.64 -13.70
CA ASN A 306 -15.13 -26.09 -14.94
C ASN A 306 -14.00 -25.39 -15.71
N ARG A 307 -14.26 -24.99 -16.96
CA ARG A 307 -13.24 -24.40 -17.81
C ARG A 307 -12.72 -23.05 -17.28
N ALA A 308 -13.56 -22.26 -16.63
CA ALA A 308 -13.18 -20.96 -16.06
C ALA A 308 -12.21 -21.12 -14.88
N ASP A 309 -12.53 -22.02 -13.95
CA ASP A 309 -11.65 -22.35 -12.83
C ASP A 309 -10.34 -22.98 -13.33
N LEU A 310 -10.40 -23.82 -14.37
CA LEU A 310 -9.21 -24.45 -14.93
C LEU A 310 -8.30 -23.45 -15.66
N LEU A 311 -8.87 -22.52 -16.43
CA LEU A 311 -8.12 -21.44 -17.07
C LEU A 311 -7.45 -20.53 -16.03
N ALA A 312 -8.19 -20.13 -14.99
CA ALA A 312 -7.63 -19.34 -13.89
C ALA A 312 -6.50 -20.10 -13.18
N PHE A 313 -6.68 -21.40 -12.93
CA PHE A 313 -5.67 -22.26 -12.33
C PHE A 313 -4.39 -22.35 -13.19
N PHE A 314 -4.51 -22.57 -14.50
CA PHE A 314 -3.35 -22.61 -15.40
C PHE A 314 -2.66 -21.25 -15.49
N SER A 315 -3.42 -20.16 -15.52
CA SER A 315 -2.87 -18.80 -15.56
C SER A 315 -2.01 -18.48 -14.34
N GLU A 316 -2.33 -19.07 -13.18
CA GLU A 316 -1.60 -18.85 -11.93
C GLU A 316 -0.61 -19.95 -11.56
N SER A 317 -0.40 -20.93 -12.46
CA SER A 317 0.62 -21.97 -12.29
C SER A 317 2.02 -21.35 -12.22
N ASN A 318 2.92 -21.99 -11.45
CA ASN A 318 4.30 -21.52 -11.32
C ASN A 318 5.03 -21.46 -12.68
N GLU A 319 4.69 -22.37 -13.59
CA GLU A 319 5.23 -22.40 -14.95
C GLU A 319 4.77 -21.18 -15.77
N ASN A 320 3.48 -20.85 -15.77
CA ASN A 320 3.01 -19.65 -16.46
C ASN A 320 3.54 -18.36 -15.82
N LYS A 321 3.66 -18.32 -14.49
CA LYS A 321 4.30 -17.20 -13.78
C LYS A 321 5.72 -16.99 -14.26
N ALA A 322 6.52 -18.04 -14.36
CA ALA A 322 7.88 -17.97 -14.87
C ALA A 322 7.93 -17.53 -16.36
N ASN A 323 6.98 -17.96 -17.18
CA ASN A 323 6.89 -17.56 -18.59
C ASN A 323 6.53 -16.07 -18.75
N VAL A 324 5.67 -15.54 -17.87
CA VAL A 324 5.16 -14.17 -17.97
C VAL A 324 6.04 -13.16 -17.25
N ASP A 325 6.75 -13.56 -16.18
CA ASP A 325 7.58 -12.68 -15.34
C ASP A 325 8.51 -11.75 -16.14
N PRO A 326 9.26 -12.21 -17.16
CA PRO A 326 10.13 -11.33 -17.95
C PRO A 326 9.41 -10.14 -18.60
N HIS A 327 8.10 -10.27 -18.87
CA HIS A 327 7.28 -9.23 -19.49
C HIS A 327 6.70 -8.21 -18.51
N ILE A 328 6.66 -8.53 -17.21
CA ILE A 328 5.99 -7.69 -16.21
C ILE A 328 6.88 -7.34 -15.01
N HIS A 329 8.12 -7.86 -14.95
CA HIS A 329 9.06 -7.62 -13.84
C HIS A 329 9.32 -6.14 -13.57
N ASP A 330 9.34 -5.32 -14.62
CA ASP A 330 9.51 -3.87 -14.56
C ASP A 330 8.23 -3.11 -14.16
N GLY A 331 7.14 -3.84 -13.91
CA GLY A 331 5.82 -3.32 -13.62
C GLY A 331 4.89 -3.26 -14.83
N ILE A 332 3.60 -3.10 -14.56
CA ILE A 332 2.52 -3.13 -15.55
C ILE A 332 1.89 -1.74 -15.67
N TRP A 333 1.91 -1.15 -16.86
CA TRP A 333 1.27 0.14 -17.13
C TRP A 333 -0.22 -0.01 -17.40
N TYR A 334 -1.04 0.83 -16.76
CA TYR A 334 -2.48 0.93 -17.00
C TYR A 334 -3.00 2.35 -16.69
N VAL A 335 -4.23 2.66 -17.10
CA VAL A 335 -4.89 4.00 -16.97
C VAL A 335 -6.29 3.90 -16.41
#